data_AF-I0H521-F1
#
_entry.id   AF-I0H521-F1
#
_cell.length_a   1.000
_cell.length_b   1.000
_cell.length_c   1.000
_cell.angle_alpha   90.00
_cell.angle_beta   90.00
_cell.angle_gamma   90.00
#
_symmetry.space_group_name_H-M   'P 1'
#
loop_
_entity.id
_entity.type
_entity.pdbx_description
1 polymer ?
#
loop_
_entity_poly.entity_id
_entity_poly.type
_entity_poly.pdbx_seq_one_letter_code
_entity_poly.pdbx_strand_id
1 'polypeptide(L)'
;MLPSRLTGSGVELAIMSIWHAAPAEAAAYTRDAVSAHPGRFLLGLGTSHAVLVEGDGTAYRKPYSKMVACAASAGPTTTSSAAAATASSTP
;
A
#
# COMPACT_ATOMS: atom_id res chain seq x y z
N MET A 1 -26.05 28.20 -1.43
CA MET A 1 -25.86 26.74 -1.31
C MET A 1 -24.64 26.38 -2.18
N LEU A 2 -23.44 26.42 -1.60
CA LEU A 2 -22.20 26.16 -2.34
C LEU A 2 -22.01 24.64 -2.47
N PRO A 3 -21.77 24.08 -3.66
CA PRO A 3 -21.51 22.65 -3.78
C PRO A 3 -20.18 22.30 -3.13
N SER A 4 -20.24 21.39 -2.15
CA SER A 4 -19.07 20.79 -1.50
C SER A 4 -18.29 19.95 -2.52
N ARG A 5 -17.34 20.57 -3.23
CA ARG A 5 -16.38 19.87 -4.10
C ARG A 5 -14.98 20.01 -3.54
N LEU A 6 -14.74 19.36 -2.42
CA LEU A 6 -13.40 18.91 -2.06
C LEU A 6 -13.31 17.40 -2.33
N THR A 7 -13.50 16.99 -3.58
CA THR A 7 -12.97 15.69 -4.03
C THR A 7 -11.46 15.87 -4.22
N GLY A 8 -10.75 16.03 -3.11
CA GLY A 8 -9.33 16.36 -3.10
C GLY A 8 -8.55 15.33 -3.89
N SER A 9 -7.82 15.78 -4.91
CA SER A 9 -6.82 15.06 -5.73
C SER A 9 -5.62 14.54 -4.93
N GLY A 10 -5.80 14.26 -3.64
CA GLY A 10 -4.77 13.72 -2.79
C GLY A 10 -4.60 12.23 -3.04
N VAL A 11 -3.37 11.81 -3.24
CA VAL A 11 -2.97 10.41 -3.08
C VAL A 11 -2.62 10.23 -1.61
N GLU A 12 -3.17 9.19 -0.99
CA GLU A 12 -2.80 8.80 0.37
C GLU A 12 -1.67 7.78 0.30
N LEU A 13 -0.58 8.08 1.00
CA LEU A 13 0.64 7.26 1.05
C LEU A 13 0.77 6.66 2.44
N ALA A 14 0.73 5.34 2.51
CA ALA A 14 1.15 4.61 3.70
C ALA A 14 2.56 4.04 3.46
N ILE A 15 3.47 4.20 4.42
CA ILE A 15 4.79 3.55 4.37
C ILE A 15 4.85 2.51 5.47
N MET A 16 5.08 1.25 5.10
CA MET A 16 5.15 0.15 6.04
C MET A 16 6.55 -0.47 6.05
N SER A 17 7.04 -0.82 7.24
CA SER A 17 8.32 -1.51 7.39
C SER A 17 8.16 -3.02 7.18
N ILE A 18 9.02 -3.59 6.33
CA ILE A 18 9.08 -5.04 6.08
C ILE A 18 9.49 -5.89 7.30
N TRP A 19 9.97 -5.26 8.37
CA TRP A 19 10.45 -5.97 9.56
C TRP A 19 9.39 -6.11 10.65
N HIS A 20 8.46 -5.15 10.73
CA HIS A 20 7.51 -5.05 11.84
C HIS A 20 6.07 -5.39 11.46
N ALA A 21 5.78 -5.58 10.18
CA ALA A 21 4.46 -5.95 9.71
C ALA A 21 4.48 -7.36 9.12
N ALA A 22 3.54 -8.21 9.55
CA ALA A 22 3.32 -9.47 8.89
C ALA A 22 2.75 -9.21 7.49
N PRO A 23 3.20 -9.90 6.44
CA PRO A 23 2.71 -9.61 5.09
C PRO A 23 1.21 -9.83 4.90
N ALA A 24 0.58 -10.73 5.67
CA ALA A 24 -0.86 -10.94 5.67
C ALA A 24 -1.63 -9.73 6.23
N GLU A 25 -1.10 -9.10 7.29
CA GLU A 25 -1.69 -7.89 7.88
C GLU A 25 -1.56 -6.71 6.93
N ALA A 26 -0.42 -6.60 6.26
CA ALA A 26 -0.19 -5.60 5.20
C ALA A 26 -1.20 -5.73 4.05
N ALA A 27 -1.45 -6.97 3.61
CA ALA A 27 -2.42 -7.26 2.56
C ALA A 27 -3.87 -6.99 3.00
N ALA A 28 -4.21 -7.26 4.26
CA ALA A 28 -5.50 -6.90 4.83
C ALA A 28 -5.68 -5.37 4.88
N TYR A 29 -4.71 -4.66 5.46
CA TYR A 29 -4.71 -3.19 5.55
C TYR A 29 -4.82 -2.53 4.17
N THR A 30 -4.08 -3.04 3.18
CA THR A 30 -4.14 -2.52 1.81
C THR A 30 -5.53 -2.68 1.21
N ARG A 31 -6.19 -3.82 1.41
CA ARG A 31 -7.55 -4.05 0.89
C ARG A 31 -8.56 -3.10 1.51
N ASP A 32 -8.47 -2.90 2.82
CA ASP A 32 -9.37 -2.01 3.55
C ASP A 32 -9.14 -0.55 3.14
N ALA A 33 -7.88 -0.11 3.02
CA ALA A 33 -7.53 1.24 2.61
C ALA A 33 -7.88 1.54 1.15
N VAL A 34 -7.70 0.59 0.24
CA VAL A 34 -8.15 0.72 -1.16
C VAL A 34 -9.67 0.79 -1.24
N SER A 35 -10.39 0.03 -0.40
CA SER A 35 -11.85 0.11 -0.34
C SER A 35 -12.35 1.46 0.19
N ALA A 36 -11.63 2.07 1.15
CA ALA A 36 -11.97 3.38 1.70
C ALA A 36 -11.61 4.54 0.76
N HIS A 37 -10.50 4.40 0.02
CA HIS A 37 -9.94 5.45 -0.85
C HIS A 37 -9.70 4.92 -2.28
N PRO A 38 -10.78 4.60 -3.03
CA PRO A 38 -10.66 3.98 -4.33
C PRO A 38 -9.89 4.86 -5.33
N GLY A 39 -8.88 4.27 -5.96
CA GLY A 39 -8.05 4.91 -6.99
C GLY A 39 -7.08 5.97 -6.48
N ARG A 40 -6.89 6.10 -5.15
CA ARG A 40 -6.02 7.14 -4.56
C ARG A 40 -5.08 6.63 -3.47
N PHE A 41 -5.10 5.34 -3.17
CA PHE A 41 -4.23 4.74 -2.15
C PHE A 41 -2.99 4.10 -2.76
N LEU A 42 -1.81 4.46 -2.25
CA LEU A 42 -0.53 3.84 -2.58
C LEU A 42 0.16 3.35 -1.31
N LEU A 43 0.46 2.05 -1.24
CA LEU A 43 1.29 1.47 -0.18
C LEU A 43 2.76 1.43 -0.62
N GLY A 44 3.61 2.16 0.09
CA GLY A 44 5.06 2.06 0.00
C GLY A 44 5.62 1.06 1.00
N LEU A 45 6.55 0.20 0.56
CA LEU A 45 7.29 -0.70 1.43
C LEU A 45 8.71 -0.18 1.64
N GLY A 46 9.12 -0.05 2.91
CA GLY A 46 10.45 0.42 3.30
C GLY A 46 11.23 -0.60 4.12
N THR A 47 12.55 -0.58 4.01
CA THR A 47 13.44 -1.46 4.79
C THR A 47 13.70 -0.98 6.21
N SER A 48 13.19 0.17 6.62
CA SER A 48 13.59 0.82 7.87
C SER A 48 15.12 1.05 7.96
N HIS A 49 15.62 1.35 9.16
CA HIS A 49 17.03 1.56 9.48
C HIS A 49 17.52 0.44 10.42
N ALA A 50 18.77 -0.01 10.23
CA ALA A 50 19.35 -1.12 10.99
C ALA A 50 19.27 -0.92 12.51
N VAL A 51 19.59 0.29 13.00
CA VAL A 51 19.55 0.63 14.43
C VAL A 51 18.18 0.39 15.06
N LEU A 52 17.11 0.70 14.33
CA LEU A 52 15.74 0.50 14.81
C LEU A 52 15.39 -0.99 14.86
N VAL A 53 15.70 -1.72 13.79
CA VAL A 53 15.35 -3.14 13.65
C VAL A 53 16.15 -4.01 14.62
N GLU A 54 17.44 -3.72 14.79
CA GLU A 54 18.30 -4.42 15.73
C GLU A 54 17.97 -4.06 17.18
N GLY A 55 17.52 -2.82 17.43
CA GLY A 55 16.99 -2.39 18.74
C GLY A 55 15.79 -3.21 19.21
N ASP A 56 14.95 -3.67 18.28
CA ASP A 56 13.79 -4.53 18.55
C ASP A 56 14.14 -6.03 18.57
N GLY A 57 15.44 -6.37 18.66
CA GLY A 57 15.93 -7.75 18.75
C GLY A 57 15.89 -8.53 17.43
N THR A 58 15.56 -7.88 16.32
CA THR A 58 15.49 -8.50 14.99
C THR A 58 16.81 -8.31 14.24
N ALA A 59 17.37 -9.39 13.69
CA ALA A 59 18.62 -9.30 12.94
C ALA A 59 18.43 -8.64 11.57
N TYR A 60 19.03 -7.47 11.37
CA TYR A 60 18.98 -6.73 10.10
C TYR A 60 19.86 -7.36 9.02
N ARG A 61 19.41 -8.48 8.44
CA ARG A 61 20.17 -9.22 7.42
C ARG A 61 19.42 -9.34 6.11
N LYS A 62 20.14 -9.09 5.00
CA LYS A 62 19.63 -9.20 3.62
C LYS A 62 18.31 -8.45 3.40
N PRO A 63 18.27 -7.12 3.63
CA PRO A 63 17.04 -6.32 3.53
C PRO A 63 16.35 -6.45 2.16
N TYR A 64 17.14 -6.54 1.08
CA TYR A 64 16.61 -6.75 -0.27
C TYR A 64 15.84 -8.08 -0.41
N SER A 65 16.41 -9.19 0.06
CA SER A 65 15.74 -10.50 -0.01
C SER A 65 14.44 -10.52 0.81
N LYS A 66 14.44 -9.85 1.97
CA LYS A 66 13.23 -9.68 2.79
C LYS A 66 12.16 -8.84 2.08
N MET A 67 12.56 -7.77 1.40
CA MET A 67 11.65 -6.94 0.62
C MET A 67 10.99 -7.74 -0.52
N VAL A 68 11.77 -8.52 -1.26
CA VAL A 68 11.24 -9.40 -2.33
C VAL A 68 10.23 -10.41 -1.76
N ALA A 69 10.57 -11.04 -0.64
CA ALA A 69 9.66 -11.98 0.02
C ALA A 69 8.34 -11.31 0.47
N CYS A 70 8.43 -10.12 1.07
CA CYS A 70 7.28 -9.33 1.51
C CYS A 70 6.38 -8.92 0.33
N ALA A 71 6.97 -8.44 -0.76
CA ALA A 71 6.24 -8.07 -1.98
C ALA A 71 5.56 -9.28 -2.63
N ALA A 72 6.25 -10.43 -2.71
CA ALA A 72 5.69 -11.64 -3.28
C ALA A 72 4.47 -12.17 -2.50
N SER A 73 4.50 -12.08 -1.16
CA SER A 73 3.38 -12.50 -0.31
C SER A 73 2.15 -11.59 -0.39
N ALA A 74 2.30 -10.34 -0.85
CA ALA A 74 1.16 -9.48 -1.13
C ALA A 74 0.33 -9.95 -2.35
N GLY A 75 0.87 -10.90 -3.13
CA GLY A 75 0.27 -11.42 -4.36
C GLY A 75 0.57 -10.54 -5.58
N PRO A 76 0.27 -11.01 -6.80
CA PRO A 76 0.34 -10.16 -7.97
C PRO A 76 -0.64 -9.00 -7.77
N THR A 77 -0.11 -7.78 -7.72
CA THR A 77 -0.94 -6.57 -7.76
C THR A 77 -1.63 -6.57 -9.12
N THR A 78 -2.82 -7.15 -9.22
CA THR A 78 -3.70 -6.88 -10.35
C THR A 78 -4.02 -5.40 -10.22
N THR A 79 -3.29 -4.56 -10.96
CA THR A 79 -3.67 -3.18 -11.23
C THR A 79 -5.07 -3.24 -11.81
N SER A 80 -6.08 -3.03 -10.96
CA SER A 80 -7.46 -2.96 -11.39
C SER A 80 -7.62 -1.65 -12.17
N SER A 81 -7.40 -1.74 -13.48
CA SER A 81 -7.78 -0.73 -14.46
C SER A 81 -9.31 -0.66 -14.63
N ALA A 82 -10.10 -1.32 -13.77
CA ALA A 82 -11.55 -1.40 -13.90
C ALA A 82 -12.27 -0.08 -13.56
N ALA A 83 -11.58 0.95 -13.05
CA ALA A 83 -12.17 2.27 -12.84
C ALA A 83 -12.23 3.15 -14.12
N ALA A 84 -11.63 2.73 -15.24
CA ALA A 84 -11.58 3.53 -16.46
C ALA A 84 -12.69 3.22 -17.50
N ALA A 85 -13.51 2.18 -17.30
CA ALA A 85 -14.39 1.66 -18.37
C ALA A 85 -15.88 2.03 -18.27
N THR A 86 -16.37 2.67 -17.20
CA THR A 86 -17.82 2.95 -17.03
C THR A 86 -18.28 4.35 -17.43
N ALA A 87 -17.43 5.16 -18.08
CA ALA A 87 -17.79 6.53 -18.48
C ALA A 87 -17.58 6.78 -19.98
N SER A 88 -18.10 5.91 -20.85
CA SER A 88 -18.27 6.22 -22.29
C SER A 88 -19.32 5.30 -22.91
N SER A 89 -20.56 5.40 -22.46
CA SER A 89 -21.74 4.91 -23.20
C SER A 89 -23.00 5.52 -22.61
N THR A 90 -23.50 6.60 -23.21
CA THR A 90 -24.93 6.93 -23.35
C THR A 90 -25.01 8.01 -24.44
N PRO A 91 -25.93 7.86 -25.42
CA PRO A 91 -25.92 8.57 -26.72
C PRO A 91 -26.22 10.07 -26.65
#